data_AF-A0A1I2Q0I0-F1
#
_entry.id   AF-A0A1I2Q0I0-F1
#
_cell.length_a   1.000
_cell.length_b   1.000
_cell.length_c   1.000
_cell.angle_alpha   90.00
_cell.angle_beta   90.00
_cell.angle_gamma   90.00
#
_symmetry.space_group_name_H-M   'P 1'
#
loop_
_entity.id
_entity.type
_entity.pdbx_description
1 polymer ?
#
loop_
_entity_poly.entity_id
_entity_poly.type
_entity_poly.pdbx_seq_one_letter_code
_entity_poly.pdbx_strand_id
1 'polypeptide(L)'
;MILILFSCDQKNKNLEQGAYFYPEKEKLKKITNRKNIFIDSISNYAELLKEIDKAACNDSVPIINYSTKENRFKLLPWYECSESNIVSCPTFRSRIFIQNDSILTNYDIKHSIDSLEIILKRHLLNKGQDFNYSDSPDRAGIEIYFEDNVESDEIKSLLTDLSNKFNHLNNKYSDTLYLKIYFRDRALEMITTPPRLL
;
A
#
# COMPACT_ATOMS: atom_id res chain seq x y z
N MET A 1 20.55 27.09 49.69
CA MET A 1 19.58 25.99 49.48
C MET A 1 18.63 26.45 48.38
N ILE A 2 18.87 26.03 47.14
CA ILE A 2 18.10 26.46 45.97
C ILE A 2 17.06 25.36 45.70
N LEU A 3 15.77 25.66 45.92
CA LEU A 3 14.67 24.82 45.48
C LEU A 3 14.49 25.01 43.97
N ILE A 4 14.81 23.99 43.19
CA ILE A 4 14.44 23.91 41.78
C ILE A 4 13.05 23.27 41.74
N LEU A 5 12.03 24.07 41.45
CA LEU A 5 10.69 23.59 41.11
C LEU A 5 10.72 23.12 39.66
N PHE A 6 10.84 21.82 39.44
CA PHE A 6 10.46 21.21 38.16
C PHE A 6 8.94 21.18 38.08
N SER A 7 8.36 22.23 37.52
CA SER A 7 6.97 22.18 37.03
C SER A 7 6.98 21.37 35.74
N CYS A 8 6.66 20.07 35.83
CA CYS A 8 6.27 19.29 34.68
C CYS A 8 4.97 19.87 34.13
N ASP A 9 5.08 20.64 33.06
CA ASP A 9 3.95 21.04 32.23
C ASP A 9 3.37 19.75 31.61
N GLN A 10 2.35 19.19 32.26
CA GLN A 10 1.51 18.17 31.64
C GLN A 10 0.73 18.84 30.52
N LYS A 11 1.39 19.03 29.36
CA LYS A 11 0.69 19.25 28.11
C LYS A 11 -0.25 18.08 27.93
N ASN A 12 -1.54 18.33 28.13
CA ASN A 12 -2.63 17.57 27.54
C ASN A 12 -2.32 17.42 26.04
N LYS A 13 -1.65 16.33 25.67
CA LYS A 13 -1.65 15.84 24.31
C LYS A 13 -3.10 15.39 24.07
N ASN A 14 -3.93 16.31 23.58
CA ASN A 14 -4.93 15.90 22.62
C ASN A 14 -4.16 15.06 21.61
N LEU A 15 -4.36 13.73 21.60
CA LEU A 15 -3.75 12.86 20.61
C LEU A 15 -4.24 13.39 19.26
N GLU A 16 -3.40 14.16 18.58
CA GLU A 16 -3.59 14.41 17.16
C GLU A 16 -3.69 13.02 16.52
N GLN A 17 -4.80 12.75 15.82
CA GLN A 17 -4.97 11.51 15.08
C GLN A 17 -3.71 11.26 14.24
N GLY A 18 -3.12 10.07 14.35
CA GLY A 18 -1.88 9.73 13.68
C GLY A 18 -2.07 9.85 12.17
N ALA A 19 -1.40 10.80 11.54
CA ALA A 19 -1.45 11.01 10.10
C ALA A 19 -0.27 10.32 9.42
N TYR A 20 -0.54 9.25 8.67
CA TYR A 20 0.44 8.47 7.92
C TYR A 20 0.38 8.80 6.43
N PHE A 21 1.55 8.86 5.81
CA PHE A 21 1.71 9.28 4.42
C PHE A 21 2.58 8.25 3.70
N TYR A 22 2.07 7.69 2.60
CA TYR A 22 2.75 6.67 1.82
C TYR A 22 2.99 7.13 0.39
N PRO A 23 4.20 6.94 -0.16
CA PRO A 23 5.35 6.31 0.47
C PRO A 23 6.04 7.20 1.54
N GLU A 24 5.88 8.53 1.45
CA GLU A 24 6.53 9.47 2.38
C GLU A 24 5.87 10.86 2.35
N LYS A 25 5.81 11.53 3.51
CA LYS A 25 5.12 12.81 3.70
C LYS A 25 5.65 13.93 2.80
N GLU A 26 6.97 14.03 2.66
CA GLU A 26 7.60 15.10 1.88
C GLU A 26 7.32 14.96 0.38
N LYS A 27 7.22 13.72 -0.14
CA LYS A 27 6.79 13.49 -1.52
C LYS A 27 5.36 13.97 -1.74
N LEU A 28 4.45 13.69 -0.81
CA LEU A 28 3.05 14.12 -0.90
C LEU A 28 2.88 15.64 -0.78
N LYS A 29 3.71 16.32 0.03
CA LYS A 29 3.66 17.79 0.16
C LYS A 29 4.07 18.52 -1.12
N LYS A 30 4.98 17.95 -1.91
CA LYS A 30 5.45 18.55 -3.17
C LYS A 30 4.40 18.48 -4.29
N ILE A 31 3.40 17.63 -4.15
CA ILE A 31 2.32 17.48 -5.12
C ILE A 31 1.29 18.61 -4.92
N THR A 32 1.21 19.52 -5.91
CA THR A 32 0.30 20.66 -5.91
C THR A 32 -1.01 20.34 -6.64
N ASN A 33 -0.94 19.63 -7.76
CA ASN A 33 -2.06 19.19 -8.61
C ASN A 33 -2.69 17.87 -8.13
N ARG A 34 -3.10 17.79 -6.86
CA ARG A 34 -3.66 16.55 -6.30
C ARG A 34 -5.18 16.43 -6.49
N LYS A 35 -5.63 15.20 -6.75
CA LYS A 35 -7.03 14.78 -6.65
C LYS A 35 -7.19 13.87 -5.43
N ASN A 36 -7.91 14.33 -4.40
CA ASN A 36 -8.21 13.47 -3.25
C ASN A 36 -9.38 12.54 -3.59
N ILE A 37 -9.15 11.25 -3.37
CA ILE A 37 -10.14 10.18 -3.45
C ILE A 37 -10.33 9.68 -2.02
N PHE A 38 -11.56 9.63 -1.51
CA PHE A 38 -11.85 9.15 -0.17
C PHE A 38 -12.51 7.79 -0.29
N ILE A 39 -11.94 6.74 0.31
CA ILE A 39 -12.50 5.38 0.18
C ILE A 39 -13.96 5.33 0.66
N ASP A 40 -14.27 6.08 1.73
CA ASP A 40 -15.63 6.19 2.30
C ASP A 40 -16.66 6.83 1.34
N SER A 41 -16.23 7.46 0.24
CA SER A 41 -17.11 8.03 -0.78
C SER A 41 -17.16 7.21 -2.07
N ILE A 42 -16.53 6.04 -2.09
CA ILE A 42 -16.52 5.12 -3.22
C ILE A 42 -17.48 3.98 -2.91
N SER A 43 -18.21 3.48 -3.91
CA SER A 43 -19.06 2.30 -3.77
C SER A 43 -18.23 1.02 -3.75
N ASN A 44 -17.43 0.79 -4.78
CA ASN A 44 -16.72 -0.46 -4.99
C ASN A 44 -15.37 -0.29 -5.68
N TYR A 45 -14.69 -1.41 -5.91
CA TYR A 45 -13.35 -1.44 -6.49
C TYR A 45 -13.29 -0.85 -7.90
N ALA A 46 -14.28 -1.12 -8.74
CA ALA A 46 -14.33 -0.55 -10.09
C ALA A 46 -14.42 0.98 -10.07
N GLU A 47 -15.22 1.56 -9.16
CA GLU A 47 -15.29 3.01 -9.00
C GLU A 47 -13.98 3.60 -8.46
N LEU A 48 -13.28 2.90 -7.55
CA LEU A 48 -11.96 3.32 -7.09
C LEU A 48 -10.97 3.41 -8.26
N LEU A 49 -10.86 2.36 -9.08
CA LEU A 49 -9.99 2.34 -10.25
C LEU A 49 -10.33 3.48 -11.22
N LYS A 50 -11.62 3.70 -11.48
CA LYS A 50 -12.09 4.78 -12.36
C LYS A 50 -11.69 6.16 -11.86
N GLU A 51 -11.82 6.44 -10.56
CA GLU A 51 -11.41 7.74 -10.00
C GLU A 51 -9.90 7.93 -9.98
N ILE A 52 -9.12 6.85 -9.77
CA ILE A 52 -7.65 6.88 -9.91
C ILE A 52 -7.26 7.19 -11.37
N ASP A 53 -7.86 6.50 -12.33
CA ASP A 53 -7.59 6.67 -13.76
C ASP A 53 -7.96 8.07 -14.25
N LYS A 54 -9.17 8.52 -13.91
CA LYS A 54 -9.62 9.88 -14.22
C LYS A 54 -8.69 10.94 -13.63
N ALA A 55 -8.15 10.72 -12.44
CA ALA A 55 -7.18 11.65 -11.88
C ALA A 55 -5.90 11.66 -12.73
N ALA A 56 -5.33 10.48 -12.98
CA ALA A 56 -4.07 10.31 -13.71
C ALA A 56 -4.14 10.84 -15.15
N CYS A 57 -5.25 10.59 -15.87
CA CYS A 57 -5.43 11.03 -17.25
C CYS A 57 -5.77 12.53 -17.40
N ASN A 58 -6.20 13.20 -16.32
CA ASN A 58 -6.43 14.66 -16.31
C ASN A 58 -5.24 15.44 -15.72
N ASP A 59 -4.02 14.90 -15.84
CA ASP A 59 -2.78 15.49 -15.31
C ASP A 59 -2.84 15.84 -13.82
N SER A 60 -3.65 15.11 -13.04
CA SER A 60 -3.73 15.27 -11.60
C SER A 60 -3.20 14.02 -10.90
N VAL A 61 -2.64 14.20 -9.71
CA VAL A 61 -2.06 13.09 -8.96
C VAL A 61 -3.11 12.55 -7.97
N PRO A 62 -3.57 11.29 -8.12
CA PRO A 62 -4.51 10.69 -7.18
C PRO A 62 -3.87 10.53 -5.81
N ILE A 63 -4.62 10.90 -4.76
CA ILE A 63 -4.27 10.64 -3.36
C ILE A 63 -5.46 9.94 -2.73
N ILE A 64 -5.27 8.67 -2.36
CA ILE A 64 -6.29 7.85 -1.70
C ILE A 64 -6.25 8.15 -0.20
N ASN A 65 -7.40 8.49 0.36
CA ASN A 65 -7.59 8.83 1.76
C ASN A 65 -8.50 7.80 2.40
N TYR A 66 -8.05 7.23 3.52
CA TYR A 66 -8.83 6.33 4.36
C TYR A 66 -8.45 6.55 5.82
N SER A 67 -9.29 6.12 6.75
CA SER A 67 -9.07 6.36 8.18
C SER A 67 -9.73 5.33 9.07
N THR A 68 -9.17 5.17 10.27
CA THR A 68 -9.86 4.60 11.44
C THR A 68 -10.31 5.74 12.36
N LYS A 69 -10.85 5.40 13.53
CA LYS A 69 -11.16 6.41 14.56
C LYS A 69 -9.88 7.11 15.06
N GLU A 70 -8.76 6.40 15.06
CA GLU A 70 -7.47 6.82 15.64
C GLU A 70 -6.52 7.40 14.61
N ASN A 71 -6.53 6.89 13.37
CA ASN A 71 -5.50 7.17 12.38
C ASN A 71 -6.09 7.61 11.04
N ARG A 72 -5.38 8.51 10.36
CA ARG A 72 -5.67 8.94 8.99
C ARG A 72 -4.53 8.55 8.08
N PHE A 73 -4.85 8.00 6.92
CA PHE A 73 -3.89 7.50 5.96
C PHE A 73 -4.03 8.23 4.64
N LYS A 74 -2.89 8.60 4.04
CA LYS A 74 -2.81 9.19 2.70
C LYS A 74 -1.86 8.35 1.87
N LEU A 75 -2.40 7.71 0.84
CA LEU A 75 -1.68 6.85 -0.07
C LEU A 75 -1.59 7.52 -1.43
N LEU A 76 -0.36 7.72 -1.92
CA LEU A 76 -0.08 7.95 -3.33
C LEU A 76 0.01 6.58 -4.02
N PRO A 77 -1.03 6.11 -4.73
CA PRO A 77 -0.92 4.88 -5.50
C PRO A 77 0.07 5.07 -6.65
N TRP A 78 0.78 4.00 -7.01
CA TRP A 78 1.34 3.93 -8.35
C TRP A 78 0.17 3.69 -9.31
N TYR A 79 0.01 4.55 -10.30
CA TYR A 79 -0.98 4.36 -11.35
C TYR A 79 -0.52 5.12 -12.61
N GLU A 80 -0.73 4.51 -13.76
CA GLU A 80 -0.44 5.09 -15.06
C GLU A 80 -1.77 5.29 -15.78
N CYS A 81 -1.99 6.47 -16.39
CA CYS A 81 -3.22 6.74 -17.14
C CYS A 81 -3.47 5.63 -18.17
N SER A 82 -4.69 5.10 -18.21
CA SER A 82 -5.06 4.02 -19.12
C SER A 82 -4.93 4.38 -20.61
N GLU A 83 -5.04 5.66 -20.94
CA GLU A 83 -4.82 6.19 -22.30
C GLU A 83 -3.32 6.36 -22.66
N SER A 84 -2.41 6.15 -21.70
CA SER A 84 -0.98 6.21 -21.96
C SER A 84 -0.48 4.92 -22.63
N ASN A 85 0.42 5.06 -23.61
CA ASN A 85 1.07 3.91 -24.27
C ASN A 85 2.25 3.34 -23.44
N ILE A 86 2.23 3.51 -22.12
CA ILE A 86 3.31 3.06 -21.23
C ILE A 86 3.04 1.62 -20.83
N VAL A 87 4.00 0.73 -21.09
CA VAL A 87 3.98 -0.65 -20.61
C VAL A 87 5.04 -0.77 -19.52
N SER A 88 4.62 -0.75 -18.26
CA SER A 88 5.48 -0.98 -17.10
C SER A 88 5.48 -2.45 -16.71
N CYS A 89 6.62 -3.14 -16.92
CA CYS A 89 6.83 -4.52 -16.49
C CYS A 89 7.77 -4.55 -15.27
N PRO A 90 7.26 -4.40 -14.03
CA PRO A 90 8.10 -4.49 -12.85
C PRO A 90 8.73 -5.89 -12.73
N THR A 91 9.98 -5.94 -12.29
CA THR A 91 10.71 -7.21 -12.09
C THR A 91 10.05 -8.05 -10.99
N PHE A 92 9.91 -9.36 -11.21
CA PHE A 92 9.20 -10.30 -10.33
C PHE A 92 9.54 -10.21 -8.84
N ARG A 93 10.84 -10.15 -8.50
CA ARG A 93 11.27 -10.07 -7.10
C ARG A 93 10.75 -8.83 -6.38
N SER A 94 10.44 -7.76 -7.12
CA SER A 94 10.06 -6.48 -6.53
C SER A 94 8.60 -6.40 -6.06
N ARG A 95 7.78 -7.44 -6.25
CA ARG A 95 6.33 -7.39 -5.99
C ARG A 95 5.81 -8.60 -5.22
N ILE A 96 4.89 -8.34 -4.30
CA ILE A 96 3.90 -9.32 -3.82
C ILE A 96 2.53 -8.88 -4.32
N PHE A 97 1.63 -9.85 -4.54
CA PHE A 97 0.29 -9.58 -5.07
C PHE A 97 -0.72 -9.95 -3.99
N ILE A 98 -1.65 -9.07 -3.67
CA ILE A 98 -2.80 -9.35 -2.83
C ILE A 98 -4.00 -9.43 -3.75
N GLN A 99 -4.64 -10.59 -3.78
CA GLN A 99 -5.83 -10.86 -4.58
C GLN A 99 -6.89 -11.43 -3.67
N ASN A 100 -7.92 -10.63 -3.41
CA ASN A 100 -8.98 -10.95 -2.46
C ASN A 100 -8.41 -11.34 -1.08
N ASP A 101 -8.57 -12.61 -0.69
CA ASP A 101 -8.16 -13.19 0.59
C ASP A 101 -6.78 -13.88 0.56
N SER A 102 -5.99 -13.63 -0.49
CA SER A 102 -4.74 -14.33 -0.70
C SER A 102 -3.58 -13.42 -1.08
N ILE A 103 -2.37 -13.87 -0.74
CA ILE A 103 -1.12 -13.20 -1.10
C ILE A 103 -0.32 -14.14 -1.99
N LEU A 104 0.04 -13.68 -3.18
CA LEU A 104 0.95 -14.38 -4.09
C LEU A 104 2.35 -13.80 -3.99
N THR A 105 3.33 -14.68 -3.87
CA THR A 105 4.75 -14.36 -3.99
C THR A 105 5.32 -15.16 -5.16
N ASN A 106 6.20 -14.56 -5.95
CA ASN A 106 6.81 -15.23 -7.11
C ASN A 106 5.80 -15.77 -8.15
N TYR A 107 4.60 -15.18 -8.25
CA TYR A 107 3.50 -15.56 -9.16
C TYR A 107 2.80 -16.89 -8.85
N ASP A 108 3.43 -17.82 -8.14
CA ASP A 108 2.94 -19.20 -7.98
C ASP A 108 2.72 -19.63 -6.52
N ILE A 109 3.40 -19.01 -5.56
CA ILE A 109 3.27 -19.37 -4.16
C ILE A 109 2.12 -18.57 -3.54
N LYS A 110 1.04 -19.28 -3.19
CA LYS A 110 -0.14 -18.72 -2.53
C LYS A 110 -0.05 -18.83 -1.00
N HIS A 111 -0.27 -17.71 -0.31
CA HIS A 111 -0.39 -17.62 1.14
C HIS A 111 -1.79 -17.10 1.51
N SER A 112 -2.28 -17.46 2.70
CA SER A 112 -3.47 -16.82 3.30
C SER A 112 -3.17 -15.35 3.61
N ILE A 113 -4.18 -14.47 3.49
CA ILE A 113 -4.10 -13.09 3.94
C ILE A 113 -3.72 -12.96 5.44
N ASP A 114 -4.01 -13.97 6.25
CA ASP A 114 -3.60 -14.01 7.67
C ASP A 114 -2.06 -13.93 7.83
N SER A 115 -1.32 -14.37 6.80
CA SER A 115 0.14 -14.34 6.78
C SER A 115 0.71 -12.96 6.43
N LEU A 116 -0.13 -11.94 6.21
CA LEU A 116 0.29 -10.63 5.68
C LEU A 116 1.46 -10.00 6.45
N GLU A 117 1.46 -10.01 7.78
CA GLU A 117 2.57 -9.40 8.54
C GLU A 117 3.92 -10.11 8.29
N ILE A 118 3.91 -11.45 8.29
CA ILE A 118 5.11 -12.25 8.07
C ILE A 118 5.61 -12.07 6.62
N ILE A 119 4.69 -12.06 5.66
CA ILE A 119 5.00 -11.87 4.25
C ILE A 119 5.53 -10.45 3.98
N LEU A 120 4.91 -9.42 4.55
CA LEU A 120 5.41 -8.03 4.48
C LEU A 120 6.81 -7.92 5.08
N LYS A 121 7.04 -8.51 6.25
CA LYS A 121 8.34 -8.50 6.90
C LYS A 121 9.40 -9.14 6.00
N ARG A 122 9.12 -10.32 5.44
CA ARG A 122 10.02 -10.98 4.49
C ARG A 122 10.24 -10.07 3.29
N HIS A 123 9.18 -9.60 2.64
CA HIS A 123 9.27 -8.77 1.44
C HIS A 123 10.10 -7.50 1.61
N LEU A 124 9.83 -6.74 2.67
CA LEU A 124 10.43 -5.43 2.91
C LEU A 124 11.86 -5.52 3.48
N LEU A 125 12.22 -6.63 4.14
CA LEU A 125 13.51 -6.78 4.83
C LEU A 125 14.41 -7.87 4.22
N ASN A 126 14.03 -8.46 3.09
CA ASN A 126 14.71 -9.61 2.48
C ASN A 126 16.17 -9.34 2.08
N LYS A 127 16.51 -8.12 1.64
CA LYS A 127 17.88 -7.75 1.20
C LYS A 127 18.49 -8.74 0.19
N GLY A 128 17.64 -9.33 -0.67
CA GLY A 128 18.04 -10.27 -1.71
C GLY A 128 18.38 -11.69 -1.26
N GLN A 129 18.07 -12.08 -0.03
CA GLN A 129 18.39 -13.40 0.51
C GLN A 129 17.50 -14.52 -0.05
N ASP A 130 16.21 -14.25 -0.16
CA ASP A 130 15.19 -15.15 -0.71
C ASP A 130 14.70 -14.60 -2.06
N PHE A 131 14.74 -15.45 -3.09
CA PHE A 131 14.36 -15.10 -4.45
C PHE A 131 12.87 -14.71 -4.55
N ASN A 132 12.03 -15.21 -3.65
CA ASN A 132 10.58 -14.98 -3.69
C ASN A 132 10.15 -13.57 -3.29
N TYR A 133 11.09 -12.75 -2.82
CA TYR A 133 10.84 -11.44 -2.20
C TYR A 133 11.80 -10.36 -2.74
N SER A 134 11.53 -9.09 -2.38
CA SER A 134 12.30 -7.96 -2.91
C SER A 134 13.77 -8.00 -2.53
N ASP A 135 14.62 -7.64 -3.47
CA ASP A 135 16.05 -7.48 -3.22
C ASP A 135 16.35 -6.27 -2.32
N SER A 136 15.44 -5.30 -2.25
CA SER A 136 15.65 -4.04 -1.55
C SER A 136 14.34 -3.35 -1.15
N PRO A 137 14.26 -2.69 0.01
CA PRO A 137 13.05 -1.99 0.47
C PRO A 137 12.55 -0.91 -0.51
N ASP A 138 13.48 -0.27 -1.23
CA ASP A 138 13.23 0.75 -2.24
C ASP A 138 12.70 0.18 -3.56
N ARG A 139 12.83 -1.12 -3.82
CA ARG A 139 12.16 -1.76 -4.96
C ARG A 139 10.87 -2.46 -4.58
N ALA A 140 10.70 -2.79 -3.30
CA ALA A 140 9.51 -3.48 -2.80
C ALA A 140 8.22 -2.69 -3.10
N GLY A 141 7.29 -3.38 -3.76
CA GLY A 141 5.94 -2.91 -4.02
C GLY A 141 4.92 -4.00 -3.76
N ILE A 142 3.68 -3.59 -3.61
CA ILE A 142 2.53 -4.44 -3.34
C ILE A 142 1.51 -4.14 -4.42
N GLU A 143 1.06 -5.17 -5.11
CA GLU A 143 -0.02 -5.04 -6.08
C GLU A 143 -1.30 -5.57 -5.46
N ILE A 144 -2.40 -4.85 -5.59
CA ILE A 144 -3.70 -5.20 -5.03
C ILE A 144 -4.68 -5.36 -6.17
N TYR A 145 -5.49 -6.40 -6.10
CA TYR A 145 -6.63 -6.63 -6.97
C TYR A 145 -7.81 -7.16 -6.16
N PHE A 146 -8.99 -6.68 -6.52
CA PHE A 146 -10.28 -7.19 -6.07
C PHE A 146 -11.17 -7.40 -7.30
N GLU A 147 -12.23 -8.19 -7.14
CA GLU A 147 -13.33 -8.18 -8.11
C GLU A 147 -14.03 -6.80 -8.10
N ASP A 148 -14.54 -6.38 -9.26
CA ASP A 148 -15.07 -5.03 -9.50
C ASP A 148 -16.14 -4.58 -8.49
N ASN A 149 -16.96 -5.53 -8.03
CA ASN A 149 -18.08 -5.31 -7.12
C ASN A 149 -17.70 -5.36 -5.63
N VAL A 150 -16.43 -5.58 -5.28
CA VAL A 150 -15.99 -5.55 -3.88
C VAL A 150 -16.23 -4.17 -3.29
N GLU A 151 -17.01 -4.12 -2.22
CA GLU A 151 -17.46 -2.88 -1.57
C GLU A 151 -16.29 -2.13 -0.91
N SER A 152 -16.42 -0.81 -0.82
CA SER A 152 -15.36 0.06 -0.30
C SER A 152 -14.95 -0.22 1.14
N ASP A 153 -15.84 -0.76 1.97
CA ASP A 153 -15.54 -1.16 3.35
C ASP A 153 -14.51 -2.31 3.39
N GLU A 154 -14.58 -3.28 2.47
CA GLU A 154 -13.62 -4.37 2.38
C GLU A 154 -12.26 -3.87 1.90
N ILE A 155 -12.25 -2.98 0.90
CA ILE A 155 -11.04 -2.31 0.41
C ILE A 155 -10.38 -1.52 1.54
N LYS A 156 -11.17 -0.74 2.29
CA LYS A 156 -10.71 0.05 3.43
C LYS A 156 -10.14 -0.84 4.52
N SER A 157 -10.77 -1.98 4.80
CA SER A 157 -10.31 -2.96 5.78
C SER A 157 -8.92 -3.47 5.43
N LEU A 158 -8.70 -3.93 4.18
CA LEU A 158 -7.39 -4.38 3.72
C LEU A 158 -6.34 -3.26 3.81
N LEU A 159 -6.64 -2.06 3.28
CA LEU A 159 -5.68 -0.94 3.27
C LEU A 159 -5.30 -0.50 4.69
N THR A 160 -6.24 -0.57 5.62
CA THR A 160 -6.01 -0.27 7.04
C THR A 160 -5.13 -1.33 7.70
N ASP A 161 -5.44 -2.61 7.51
CA ASP A 161 -4.63 -3.71 8.07
C ASP A 161 -3.20 -3.70 7.52
N LEU A 162 -3.07 -3.55 6.20
CA LEU A 162 -1.79 -3.39 5.51
C LEU A 162 -1.00 -2.20 6.07
N SER A 163 -1.63 -1.04 6.21
CA SER A 163 -1.02 0.16 6.79
C SER A 163 -0.54 -0.05 8.22
N ASN A 164 -1.37 -0.65 9.07
CA ASN A 164 -1.04 -0.87 10.46
C ASN A 164 0.14 -1.83 10.61
N LYS A 165 0.12 -2.95 9.85
CA LYS A 165 1.23 -3.91 9.81
C LYS A 165 2.50 -3.27 9.26
N PHE A 166 2.42 -2.47 8.20
CA PHE A 166 3.55 -1.71 7.67
C PHE A 166 4.12 -0.74 8.71
N ASN A 167 3.28 0.07 9.35
CA ASN A 167 3.72 1.04 10.36
C ASN A 167 4.37 0.36 11.57
N HIS A 168 3.82 -0.78 12.01
CA HIS A 168 4.45 -1.60 13.05
C HIS A 168 5.86 -2.05 12.64
N LEU A 169 6.04 -2.54 11.41
CA LEU A 169 7.34 -2.94 10.88
C LEU A 169 8.31 -1.76 10.72
N ASN A 170 7.85 -0.63 10.19
CA ASN A 170 8.66 0.57 9.96
C ASN A 170 9.18 1.14 11.30
N ASN A 171 8.30 1.24 12.31
CA ASN A 171 8.67 1.64 13.67
C ASN A 171 9.69 0.69 14.32
N LYS A 172 9.64 -0.61 13.99
CA LYS A 172 10.50 -1.63 14.59
C LYS A 172 11.87 -1.75 13.92
N TYR A 173 11.94 -1.60 12.59
CA TYR A 173 13.13 -1.98 11.81
C TYR A 173 13.82 -0.82 11.09
N SER A 174 13.27 0.41 11.12
CA SER A 174 13.80 1.72 10.69
C SER A 174 12.85 2.46 9.73
N ASP A 175 12.92 3.80 9.73
CA ASP A 175 12.16 4.69 8.84
C ASP A 175 12.60 4.65 7.35
N THR A 176 13.30 3.60 6.93
CA THR A 176 13.76 3.44 5.54
C THR A 176 12.86 2.53 4.71
N LEU A 177 11.75 2.02 5.26
CA LEU A 177 10.79 1.25 4.50
C LEU A 177 9.80 2.17 3.80
N TYR A 178 9.29 1.73 2.65
CA TYR A 178 8.31 2.47 1.87
C TYR A 178 7.12 1.59 1.56
N LEU A 179 5.92 2.05 1.87
CA LEU A 179 4.70 1.40 1.41
C LEU A 179 4.35 1.92 0.01
N LYS A 180 4.48 1.05 -0.99
CA LYS A 180 4.17 1.34 -2.40
C LYS A 180 3.09 0.37 -2.85
N ILE A 181 1.93 0.91 -3.21
CA ILE A 181 0.77 0.12 -3.60
C ILE A 181 0.42 0.44 -5.05
N TYR A 182 0.19 -0.59 -5.83
CA TYR A 182 -0.33 -0.54 -7.20
C TYR A 182 -1.69 -1.25 -7.24
N PHE A 183 -2.70 -0.61 -7.81
CA PHE A 183 -4.03 -1.22 -7.96
C PHE A 183 -4.15 -1.77 -9.38
N ARG A 184 -4.44 -3.06 -9.50
CA ARG A 184 -4.59 -3.73 -10.80
C ARG A 184 -6.05 -3.72 -11.23
N ASP A 185 -6.26 -3.58 -12.51
CA ASP A 185 -7.56 -3.73 -13.21
C ASP A 185 -7.93 -5.20 -13.46
N ARG A 186 -6.97 -6.12 -13.33
CA ARG A 186 -7.16 -7.55 -13.56
C ARG A 186 -6.36 -8.42 -12.60
N ALA A 187 -6.95 -9.57 -12.32
CA ALA A 187 -6.31 -10.65 -11.57
C ALA A 187 -4.97 -11.03 -12.22
N LEU A 188 -4.03 -11.45 -11.39
CA LEU A 188 -2.89 -12.19 -11.88
C LEU A 188 -3.35 -13.60 -12.23
N GLU A 189 -3.25 -13.95 -13.51
CA GLU A 189 -3.50 -15.31 -13.96
C GLU A 189 -2.21 -16.13 -13.86
N MET A 190 -2.25 -17.22 -13.10
CA MET A 190 -1.19 -18.20 -13.11
C MET A 190 -1.33 -19.05 -14.38
N ILE A 191 -0.43 -18.88 -15.34
CA ILE A 191 -0.35 -19.80 -16.46
C ILE A 191 0.19 -21.12 -15.93
N THR A 192 -0.67 -22.14 -15.87
CA THR A 192 -0.22 -23.49 -15.53
C THR A 192 0.73 -23.96 -16.63
N THR A 193 1.89 -24.48 -16.23
CA THR A 193 2.81 -25.11 -17.20
C THR A 193 2.04 -26.18 -17.98
N PRO A 194 2.08 -26.18 -19.32
CA PRO A 194 1.41 -27.21 -20.11
C PRO A 194 1.85 -28.59 -19.61
N PRO A 195 0.95 -29.59 -19.58
CA PRO A 195 1.34 -30.95 -19.24
C PRO A 195 2.52 -31.37 -20.12
N ARG A 196 3.58 -31.92 -19.52
CA ARG A 196 4.64 -32.56 -20.32
C ARG A 196 3.97 -33.68 -21.12
N LEU A 197 4.01 -33.58 -22.45
CA LEU A 197 3.70 -34.70 -23.32
C LEU A 197 4.70 -35.81 -22.97
N LEU A 198 4.20 -36.89 -22.37
CA LEU A 198 4.97 -38.09 -22.08
C LEU A 198 5.24 -38.87 -23.38
#